data_AF-A0A183CLZ1-F1
#
_entry.id   AF-A0A183CLZ1-F1
#
_cell.length_a   1.000
_cell.length_b   1.000
_cell.length_c   1.000
_cell.angle_alpha   90.00
_cell.angle_beta   90.00
_cell.angle_gamma   90.00
#
_symmetry.space_group_name_H-M   'P 1'
#
loop_
_entity.id
_entity.type
_entity.pdbx_description
1 polymer ?
#
loop_
_entity_poly.entity_id
_entity_poly.type
_entity_poly.pdbx_seq_one_letter_code
_entity_poly.pdbx_strand_id
1 'polypeptide(L)'
;DGRLIAVAVIDLLPNCLSAKYFFYEPEYAFLSLGTYSALREIAFTQRLARRQSDLHFYYMGFYLYDCPKMRYKGRFRPSELLCDHCFNWLPVSECDRIIEANDGRFSAFHPSGEPARTLLNDAQLDQIRCLVGEPAQPLTFGQLRHSLASSSARQQQQQDAGVAASSSAVFLLQELTDKVRTFAYHAGPAALEMALFL
;
A
#
# COMPACT_ATOMS: atom_id res chain seq x y z
N ASP A 1 -38.58 15.27 5.25
CA ASP A 1 -38.45 15.57 6.69
C ASP A 1 -37.03 15.99 7.11
N GLY A 2 -36.03 15.92 6.22
CA GLY A 2 -34.65 16.33 6.55
C GLY A 2 -33.85 15.24 7.29
N ARG A 3 -34.37 14.00 7.37
CA ARG A 3 -33.66 12.88 7.99
C ARG A 3 -32.42 12.51 7.16
N LEU A 4 -31.26 12.46 7.83
CA LEU A 4 -30.02 11.94 7.25
C LEU A 4 -30.08 10.42 7.21
N ILE A 5 -30.08 9.83 6.01
CA ILE A 5 -30.24 8.38 5.83
C ILE A 5 -28.98 7.65 5.34
N ALA A 6 -27.94 8.38 4.91
CA ALA A 6 -26.69 7.80 4.44
C ALA A 6 -25.53 8.79 4.56
N VAL A 7 -24.33 8.28 4.83
CA VAL A 7 -23.09 9.04 4.90
C VAL A 7 -21.99 8.29 4.16
N ALA A 8 -21.26 9.02 3.31
CA ALA A 8 -20.06 8.56 2.63
C ALA A 8 -18.83 9.32 3.16
N VAL A 9 -17.76 8.59 3.45
CA VAL A 9 -16.45 9.14 3.80
C VAL A 9 -15.50 8.84 2.66
N ILE A 10 -14.89 9.88 2.11
CA ILE A 10 -13.99 9.81 0.95
C ILE A 10 -12.66 10.48 1.26
N ASP A 11 -11.57 9.95 0.72
CA ASP A 11 -10.26 10.59 0.69
C ASP A 11 -10.02 11.19 -0.72
N LEU A 12 -9.52 12.42 -0.78
CA LEU A 12 -9.08 13.06 -2.02
C LEU A 12 -7.56 12.95 -2.14
N LEU A 13 -7.09 12.27 -3.18
CA LEU A 13 -5.67 12.00 -3.44
C LEU A 13 -5.25 12.70 -4.74
N PRO A 14 -3.93 12.86 -5.00
CA PRO A 14 -3.46 13.53 -6.21
C PRO A 14 -4.05 12.98 -7.51
N ASN A 15 -4.21 11.66 -7.61
CA ASN A 15 -4.63 11.01 -8.85
C ASN A 15 -6.04 10.42 -8.78
N CYS A 16 -6.67 10.38 -7.61
CA CYS A 16 -7.95 9.69 -7.44
C CYS A 16 -8.81 10.21 -6.28
N LEU A 17 -10.10 9.88 -6.36
CA LEU A 17 -11.03 9.91 -5.23
C LEU A 17 -11.16 8.49 -4.69
N SER A 18 -10.98 8.30 -3.38
CA SER A 18 -11.03 6.99 -2.72
C SER A 18 -12.22 6.89 -1.77
N ALA A 19 -13.10 5.92 -2.01
CA ALA A 19 -14.21 5.59 -1.12
C ALA A 19 -13.69 4.80 0.09
N LYS A 20 -13.95 5.31 1.31
CA LYS A 20 -13.41 4.73 2.54
C LYS A 20 -14.49 4.03 3.36
N TYR A 21 -15.52 4.77 3.74
CA TYR A 21 -16.64 4.25 4.52
C TYR A 21 -17.96 4.69 3.93
N PHE A 22 -18.92 3.77 3.93
CA PHE A 22 -20.29 4.07 3.57
C PHE A 22 -21.23 3.36 4.53
N PHE A 23 -22.09 4.11 5.19
CA PHE A 23 -23.08 3.58 6.11
C PHE A 23 -24.40 4.33 5.93
N TYR A 24 -25.50 3.60 6.13
CA TYR A 24 -26.83 4.08 5.84
C TYR A 24 -27.85 3.37 6.73
N GLU A 25 -29.03 3.96 6.82
CA GLU A 25 -30.15 3.45 7.60
C GLU A 25 -30.73 2.17 6.97
N PRO A 26 -30.73 1.01 7.68
CA PRO A 26 -31.13 -0.28 7.12
C PRO A 26 -32.56 -0.32 6.56
N GLU A 27 -33.48 0.50 7.11
CA GLU A 27 -34.85 0.67 6.63
C GLU A 27 -34.91 1.07 5.14
N TYR A 28 -33.84 1.69 4.62
CA TYR A 28 -33.71 2.16 3.25
C TYR A 28 -32.85 1.24 2.36
N ALA A 29 -32.54 0.02 2.81
CA ALA A 29 -31.72 -0.92 2.04
C ALA A 29 -32.28 -1.22 0.63
N PHE A 30 -33.60 -1.14 0.45
CA PHE A 30 -34.27 -1.31 -0.84
C PHE A 30 -33.86 -0.26 -1.89
N LEU A 31 -33.33 0.89 -1.47
CA LEU A 31 -32.88 1.95 -2.38
C LEU A 31 -31.49 1.70 -2.98
N SER A 32 -30.80 0.61 -2.60
CA SER A 32 -29.45 0.29 -3.10
C SER A 32 -28.45 1.44 -2.93
N LEU A 33 -28.46 2.07 -1.73
CA LEU A 33 -27.75 3.32 -1.47
C LEU A 33 -26.23 3.26 -1.74
N GLY A 34 -25.60 2.08 -1.63
CA GLY A 34 -24.19 1.91 -2.02
C GLY A 34 -23.93 2.13 -3.52
N THR A 35 -24.85 1.67 -4.38
CA THR A 35 -24.77 1.95 -5.83
C THR A 35 -24.99 3.42 -6.12
N TYR A 36 -25.96 4.04 -5.43
CA TYR A 36 -26.20 5.48 -5.55
C TYR A 36 -24.98 6.31 -5.12
N SER A 37 -24.35 5.98 -4.00
CA SER A 37 -23.12 6.64 -3.53
C SER A 37 -22.02 6.57 -4.56
N ALA A 38 -21.75 5.38 -5.10
CA ALA A 38 -20.73 5.18 -6.13
C ALA A 38 -21.00 6.04 -7.38
N LEU A 39 -22.25 6.12 -7.86
CA LEU A 39 -22.60 7.00 -8.98
C LEU A 39 -22.37 8.48 -8.69
N ARG A 40 -22.69 8.93 -7.47
CA ARG A 40 -22.46 10.31 -7.02
C ARG A 40 -20.97 10.61 -6.91
N GLU A 41 -20.19 9.67 -6.40
CA GLU A 41 -18.74 9.76 -6.27
C GLU A 41 -18.07 9.77 -7.65
N ILE A 42 -18.47 8.92 -8.59
CA ILE A 42 -18.00 8.95 -9.99
C ILE A 42 -18.26 10.33 -10.63
N ALA A 43 -19.49 10.84 -10.49
CA ALA A 43 -19.84 12.16 -11.01
C ALA A 43 -19.04 13.28 -10.33
N PHE A 44 -18.65 13.10 -9.06
CA PHE A 44 -17.79 14.04 -8.37
C PHE A 44 -16.35 13.97 -8.85
N THR A 45 -15.77 12.77 -9.00
CA THR A 45 -14.45 12.53 -9.61
C THR A 45 -14.35 13.18 -10.99
N GLN A 46 -15.35 13.01 -11.84
CA GLN A 46 -15.40 13.64 -13.17
C GLN A 46 -15.42 15.17 -13.10
N ARG A 47 -16.04 15.77 -12.08
CA ARG A 47 -16.02 17.22 -11.88
C ARG A 47 -14.66 17.70 -11.37
N LEU A 48 -14.02 16.94 -10.47
CA LEU A 48 -12.69 17.24 -9.97
C LEU A 48 -11.63 17.11 -11.06
N ALA A 49 -11.74 16.11 -11.93
CA ALA A 49 -10.87 15.89 -13.09
C ALA A 49 -10.78 17.09 -14.04
N ARG A 50 -11.84 17.92 -14.11
CA ARG A 50 -11.84 19.15 -14.92
C ARG A 50 -10.98 20.27 -14.32
N ARG A 51 -10.68 20.19 -13.02
CA ARG A 51 -9.89 21.18 -12.27
C ARG A 51 -8.47 20.69 -11.99
N GLN A 52 -8.29 19.37 -11.85
CA GLN A 52 -7.03 18.72 -11.57
C GLN A 52 -6.81 17.62 -12.62
N SER A 53 -5.89 17.88 -13.55
CA SER A 53 -5.63 17.02 -14.70
C SER A 53 -5.06 15.65 -14.35
N ASP A 54 -4.55 15.45 -13.14
CA ASP A 54 -4.01 14.15 -12.73
C ASP A 54 -5.07 13.28 -12.03
N LEU A 55 -6.19 13.90 -11.59
CA LEU A 55 -7.26 13.21 -10.85
C LEU A 55 -8.27 12.62 -11.83
N HIS A 56 -8.08 11.34 -12.15
CA HIS A 56 -8.93 10.64 -13.13
C HIS A 56 -9.52 9.34 -12.63
N PHE A 57 -9.06 8.84 -11.48
CA PHE A 57 -9.48 7.55 -10.97
C PHE A 57 -10.48 7.67 -9.82
N TYR A 58 -11.40 6.71 -9.75
CA TYR A 58 -12.29 6.50 -8.61
C TYR A 58 -11.99 5.13 -8.02
N TYR A 59 -11.49 5.10 -6.80
CA TYR A 59 -11.14 3.88 -6.10
C TYR A 59 -12.29 3.47 -5.17
N MET A 60 -12.99 2.40 -5.53
CA MET A 60 -14.13 1.86 -4.77
C MET A 60 -13.71 0.99 -3.57
N GLY A 61 -12.40 0.86 -3.30
CA GLY A 61 -11.87 -0.08 -2.32
C GLY A 61 -11.85 -1.52 -2.81
N PHE A 62 -11.66 -2.45 -1.87
CA PHE A 62 -11.59 -3.88 -2.19
C PHE A 62 -12.83 -4.40 -2.91
N TYR A 63 -12.65 -5.49 -3.65
CA TYR A 63 -13.69 -6.27 -4.30
C TYR A 63 -13.51 -7.75 -3.94
N LEU A 64 -14.55 -8.35 -3.39
CA LEU A 64 -14.62 -9.79 -3.12
C LEU A 64 -15.79 -10.34 -3.94
N TYR A 65 -15.49 -11.22 -4.89
CA TYR A 65 -16.46 -11.74 -5.86
C TYR A 65 -17.67 -12.41 -5.19
N ASP A 66 -17.41 -13.25 -4.18
CA ASP A 66 -18.46 -13.99 -3.47
C ASP A 66 -19.19 -13.17 -2.40
N CYS A 67 -18.79 -11.92 -2.15
CA CYS A 67 -19.44 -11.10 -1.13
C CYS A 67 -20.67 -10.38 -1.69
N PRO A 68 -21.90 -10.69 -1.22
CA PRO A 68 -23.12 -10.05 -1.75
C PRO A 68 -23.12 -8.53 -1.57
N LYS A 69 -22.53 -8.03 -0.48
CA LYS A 69 -22.41 -6.59 -0.20
C LYS A 69 -21.48 -5.86 -1.17
N MET A 70 -20.60 -6.56 -1.87
CA MET A 70 -19.59 -5.97 -2.77
C MET A 70 -19.87 -6.26 -4.25
N ARG A 71 -20.79 -7.18 -4.55
CA ARG A 71 -21.15 -7.59 -5.91
C ARG A 71 -21.55 -6.43 -6.82
N TYR A 72 -22.10 -5.35 -6.26
CA TYR A 72 -22.48 -4.16 -7.04
C TYR A 72 -21.26 -3.44 -7.66
N LYS A 73 -20.08 -3.48 -6.99
CA LYS A 73 -18.85 -2.84 -7.48
C LYS A 73 -18.40 -3.46 -8.81
N GLY A 74 -18.55 -4.78 -8.92
CA GLY A 74 -18.25 -5.54 -10.12
C GLY A 74 -19.17 -5.25 -11.31
N ARG A 75 -20.12 -4.29 -11.22
CA ARG A 75 -21.00 -3.90 -12.33
C ARG A 75 -20.60 -2.59 -13.01
N PHE A 76 -19.75 -1.78 -12.40
CA PHE A 76 -19.29 -0.54 -13.02
C PHE A 76 -18.30 -0.84 -14.15
N ARG A 77 -18.46 -0.20 -15.31
CA ARG A 77 -17.54 -0.36 -16.46
C ARG A 77 -17.37 0.99 -17.16
N PRO A 78 -16.18 1.27 -17.73
CA PRO A 78 -14.94 0.49 -17.60
C PRO A 78 -14.38 0.57 -16.16
N SER A 79 -13.75 -0.51 -15.69
CA SER A 79 -13.06 -0.54 -14.39
C SER A 79 -12.04 -1.68 -14.37
N GLU A 80 -11.14 -1.64 -13.38
CA GLU A 80 -10.01 -2.56 -13.27
C GLU A 80 -9.93 -3.16 -11.86
N LEU A 81 -9.32 -4.34 -11.74
CA LEU A 81 -8.93 -4.95 -10.46
C LEU A 81 -7.41 -5.09 -10.40
N LEU A 82 -6.86 -4.87 -9.21
CA LEU A 82 -5.46 -5.07 -8.95
C LEU A 82 -5.18 -6.56 -8.76
N CYS A 83 -4.23 -7.10 -9.54
CA CYS A 83 -3.68 -8.42 -9.29
C CYS A 83 -2.86 -8.41 -8.00
N ASP A 84 -3.18 -9.29 -7.06
CA ASP A 84 -2.48 -9.38 -5.77
C ASP A 84 -1.09 -10.03 -5.86
N HIS A 85 -0.81 -10.71 -6.98
CA HIS A 85 0.49 -11.31 -7.26
C HIS A 85 1.50 -10.29 -7.79
N CYS A 86 1.15 -9.54 -8.85
CA CYS A 86 2.07 -8.66 -9.57
C CYS A 86 1.74 -7.16 -9.46
N PHE A 87 0.66 -6.78 -8.78
CA PHE A 87 0.17 -5.39 -8.67
C PHE A 87 -0.08 -4.68 -10.02
N ASN A 88 -0.35 -5.45 -11.07
CA ASN A 88 -0.87 -4.90 -12.32
C ASN A 88 -2.40 -4.74 -12.22
N TRP A 89 -2.91 -3.66 -12.79
CA TRP A 89 -4.34 -3.46 -13.00
C TRP A 89 -4.79 -4.22 -14.24
N LEU A 90 -5.85 -5.03 -14.12
CA LEU A 90 -6.47 -5.73 -15.23
C LEU A 90 -7.92 -5.29 -15.38
N PRO A 91 -8.45 -5.18 -16.62
CA PRO A 91 -9.85 -4.89 -16.84
C PRO A 91 -10.75 -5.90 -16.14
N VAL A 92 -11.82 -5.46 -15.48
CA VAL A 92 -12.72 -6.38 -14.74
C VAL A 92 -13.27 -7.48 -15.65
N SER A 93 -13.53 -7.20 -16.94
CA SER A 93 -13.99 -8.23 -17.89
C SER A 93 -13.00 -9.38 -18.10
N GLU A 94 -11.71 -9.13 -17.91
CA GLU A 94 -10.70 -10.18 -17.93
C GLU A 94 -10.67 -10.94 -16.61
N CYS A 95 -10.72 -10.22 -15.49
CA CYS A 95 -10.82 -10.82 -14.16
C CYS A 95 -12.06 -11.71 -14.02
N ASP A 96 -13.21 -11.29 -14.53
CA ASP A 96 -14.47 -12.05 -14.53
C ASP A 96 -14.26 -13.43 -15.19
N ARG A 97 -13.60 -13.47 -16.36
CA ARG A 97 -13.29 -14.74 -17.05
C ARG A 97 -12.36 -15.64 -16.24
N ILE A 98 -11.37 -15.07 -15.57
CA ILE A 98 -10.41 -15.82 -14.74
C ILE A 98 -11.13 -16.41 -13.50
N ILE A 99 -11.98 -15.63 -12.85
CA ILE A 99 -12.76 -16.06 -11.68
C ILE A 99 -13.73 -17.17 -12.07
N GLU A 100 -14.46 -16.99 -13.18
CA GLU A 100 -15.40 -17.99 -13.70
C GLU A 100 -14.70 -19.30 -14.07
N ALA A 101 -13.52 -19.23 -14.72
CA ALA A 101 -12.72 -20.41 -15.06
C ALA A 101 -12.22 -21.19 -13.84
N ASN A 102 -12.19 -20.57 -12.65
CA ASN A 102 -11.79 -21.20 -11.39
C ASN A 102 -12.98 -21.39 -10.42
N ASP A 103 -14.21 -21.46 -10.93
CA ASP A 103 -15.44 -21.67 -10.16
C ASP A 103 -15.64 -20.66 -9.01
N GLY A 104 -15.24 -19.41 -9.18
CA GLY A 104 -15.35 -18.40 -8.12
C GLY A 104 -14.29 -18.49 -7.02
N ARG A 105 -13.39 -19.48 -7.06
CA ARG A 105 -12.30 -19.59 -6.08
C ARG A 105 -11.30 -18.46 -6.24
N PHE A 106 -10.51 -18.24 -5.19
CA PHE A 106 -9.40 -17.30 -5.21
C PHE A 106 -8.54 -17.51 -6.46
N SER A 107 -8.34 -16.42 -7.21
CA SER A 107 -7.68 -16.44 -8.50
C SER A 107 -6.74 -15.24 -8.64
N ALA A 108 -5.45 -15.50 -8.77
CA ALA A 108 -4.49 -14.46 -9.14
C ALA A 108 -4.74 -14.07 -10.61
N PHE A 109 -4.95 -12.79 -10.89
CA PHE A 109 -5.38 -12.34 -12.23
C PHE A 109 -4.26 -12.36 -13.27
N HIS A 110 -2.99 -12.33 -12.85
CA HIS A 110 -1.85 -12.34 -13.76
C HIS A 110 -0.70 -13.17 -13.15
N PRO A 111 -0.88 -14.51 -13.06
CA PRO A 111 0.03 -15.39 -12.35
C PRO A 111 1.38 -15.59 -13.08
N SER A 112 1.45 -15.25 -14.37
CA SER A 112 2.69 -15.23 -15.15
C SER A 112 3.47 -13.91 -15.03
N GLY A 113 2.95 -12.95 -14.27
CA GLY A 113 3.63 -11.67 -14.05
C GLY A 113 4.70 -11.83 -13.00
N GLU A 114 5.72 -10.97 -13.06
CA GLU A 114 6.71 -10.89 -11.99
C GLU A 114 6.01 -10.56 -10.66
N PRO A 115 6.29 -11.30 -9.57
CA PRO A 115 5.67 -11.04 -8.29
C PRO A 115 6.07 -9.64 -7.81
N ALA A 116 5.07 -8.86 -7.39
CA ALA A 116 5.29 -7.53 -6.84
C ALA A 116 6.06 -7.59 -5.50
N ARG A 117 6.09 -8.74 -4.84
CA ARG A 117 6.96 -8.96 -3.68
C ARG A 117 8.33 -9.41 -4.15
N THR A 118 9.09 -8.49 -4.73
CA THR A 118 10.50 -8.74 -5.05
C THR A 118 11.35 -8.48 -3.81
N LEU A 119 12.22 -9.42 -3.46
CA LEU A 119 13.29 -9.14 -2.50
C LEU A 119 14.19 -8.06 -3.10
N LEU A 120 14.17 -6.86 -2.50
CA LEU A 120 15.10 -5.81 -2.87
C LEU A 120 16.52 -6.30 -2.64
N ASN A 121 17.40 -6.04 -3.61
CA ASN A 121 18.83 -6.31 -3.42
C ASN A 121 19.43 -5.31 -2.42
N ASP A 122 20.63 -5.58 -1.92
CA ASP A 122 21.25 -4.74 -0.89
C ASP A 122 21.44 -3.27 -1.33
N ALA A 123 21.70 -3.02 -2.63
CA ALA A 123 21.83 -1.66 -3.17
C ALA A 123 20.49 -0.90 -3.20
N GLN A 124 19.37 -1.61 -3.32
CA GLN A 124 18.03 -1.03 -3.22
C GLN A 124 17.62 -0.84 -1.75
N LEU A 125 17.96 -1.79 -0.87
CA LEU A 125 17.73 -1.63 0.57
C LEU A 125 18.43 -0.38 1.10
N ASP A 126 19.66 -0.10 0.65
CA ASP A 126 20.42 1.10 1.03
C ASP A 126 19.72 2.43 0.67
N GLN A 127 18.78 2.42 -0.28
CA GLN A 127 18.04 3.60 -0.72
C GLN A 127 16.78 3.85 0.10
N ILE A 128 16.35 2.89 0.94
CA ILE A 128 15.16 3.05 1.79
C ILE A 128 15.38 4.23 2.73
N ARG A 129 14.39 5.12 2.78
CA ARG A 129 14.40 6.27 3.69
C ARG A 129 14.06 5.80 5.10
N CYS A 130 14.87 6.22 6.06
CA CYS A 130 14.71 5.97 7.47
C CYS A 130 14.56 7.30 8.20
N LEU A 131 13.65 7.34 9.18
CA LEU A 131 13.52 8.43 10.13
C LEU A 131 14.04 7.93 11.46
N VAL A 132 15.14 8.51 11.96
CA VAL A 132 15.85 7.99 13.14
C VAL A 132 15.84 9.00 14.28
N GLY A 133 15.52 8.53 15.48
CA GLY A 133 15.65 9.28 16.74
C GLY A 133 14.58 10.36 16.95
N GLU A 134 14.79 11.17 18.00
CA GLU A 134 13.91 12.28 18.38
C GLU A 134 14.76 13.54 18.62
N PRO A 135 14.63 14.62 17.80
CA PRO A 135 13.69 14.74 16.67
C PRO A 135 14.12 13.90 15.47
N ALA A 136 13.15 13.30 14.78
CA ALA A 136 13.35 12.40 13.66
C ALA A 136 14.23 13.01 12.55
N GLN A 137 15.40 12.39 12.32
CA GLN A 137 16.32 12.78 11.25
C GLN A 137 16.15 11.87 10.04
N PRO A 138 15.93 12.43 8.83
CA PRO A 138 15.84 11.65 7.60
C PRO A 138 17.23 11.23 7.12
N LEU A 139 17.44 9.93 6.94
CA LEU A 139 18.63 9.32 6.38
C LEU A 139 18.25 8.17 5.44
N THR A 140 19.14 7.73 4.56
CA THR A 140 18.95 6.44 3.90
C THR A 140 19.50 5.30 4.76
N PHE A 141 19.00 4.08 4.57
CA PHE A 141 19.51 2.92 5.28
C PHE A 141 21.02 2.71 5.04
N GLY A 142 21.51 2.97 3.83
CA GLY A 142 22.93 2.91 3.52
C GLY A 142 23.76 3.91 4.33
N GLN A 143 23.27 5.15 4.51
CA GLN A 143 23.92 6.15 5.36
C GLN A 143 23.94 5.73 6.82
N LEU A 144 22.83 5.17 7.33
CA LEU A 144 22.74 4.66 8.69
C LEU A 144 23.73 3.50 8.92
N ARG A 145 23.77 2.55 7.99
CA ARG A 145 24.67 1.38 8.02
C ARG A 145 26.13 1.80 8.02
N HIS A 146 26.52 2.76 7.17
CA HIS A 146 27.87 3.31 7.15
C HIS A 146 28.23 4.03 8.45
N SER A 147 27.31 4.82 9.02
CA SER A 147 27.51 5.52 10.30
C SER A 147 27.77 4.54 11.45
N LEU A 148 26.96 3.49 11.58
CA LEU A 148 27.10 2.46 12.61
C LEU A 148 28.37 1.62 12.44
N ALA A 149 28.73 1.26 11.20
CA ALA A 149 29.96 0.55 10.89
C ALA A 149 31.21 1.39 11.24
N SER A 150 31.20 2.69 10.91
CA SER A 150 32.30 3.60 11.22
C SER A 150 32.44 3.86 12.74
N SER A 151 31.33 3.88 13.47
CA SER A 151 31.30 4.00 14.93
C SER A 151 31.87 2.76 15.61
N SER A 152 31.55 1.58 15.07
CA SER A 152 32.09 0.29 15.53
C SER A 152 33.59 0.19 15.28
N ALA A 153 34.07 0.63 14.10
CA ALA A 153 35.49 0.64 13.77
C ALA A 153 36.32 1.59 14.67
N ARG A 154 35.78 2.76 15.01
CA ARG A 154 36.41 3.71 15.94
C ARG A 154 36.47 3.17 17.37
N GLN A 155 35.44 2.45 17.81
CA GLN A 155 35.44 1.79 19.12
C GLN A 155 36.43 0.62 19.18
N GLN A 156 36.58 -0.13 18.09
CA GLN A 156 37.54 -1.23 18.00
C GLN A 156 38.99 -0.72 18.06
N GLN A 157 39.33 0.36 17.34
CA GLN A 157 40.65 0.99 17.43
C GLN A 157 41.00 1.55 18.82
N GLN A 158 40.00 1.91 19.63
CA GLN A 158 40.21 2.31 21.03
C GLN A 158 40.32 1.11 21.99
N GLN A 159 39.88 -0.08 21.60
CA GLN A 159 39.88 -1.31 22.42
C GLN A 159 41.11 -2.18 22.27
N ASP A 160 41.88 -2.04 21.18
CA ASP A 160 43.22 -2.64 21.06
C ASP A 160 44.21 -2.12 22.12
N ALA A 161 43.79 -1.18 22.98
CA ALA A 161 44.45 -0.75 24.22
C ALA A 161 44.01 -1.51 25.50
N GLY A 162 43.31 -2.65 25.40
CA GLY A 162 43.30 -3.66 26.47
C GLY A 162 41.99 -3.96 27.20
N VAL A 163 40.80 -3.67 26.65
CA VAL A 163 39.53 -4.17 27.22
C VAL A 163 38.59 -4.58 26.10
N ALA A 164 38.12 -5.83 26.14
CA ALA A 164 37.17 -6.38 25.18
C ALA A 164 35.90 -5.53 25.09
N ALA A 165 35.42 -5.20 23.87
CA ALA A 165 34.04 -4.80 23.74
C ALA A 165 33.24 -5.32 22.54
N SER A 166 31.97 -5.49 22.90
CA SER A 166 30.72 -5.18 22.22
C SER A 166 30.36 -5.94 20.94
N SER A 167 29.87 -7.16 21.17
CA SER A 167 28.82 -7.84 20.37
C SER A 167 27.59 -6.95 20.05
N SER A 168 27.37 -5.87 20.81
CA SER A 168 26.16 -5.04 20.77
C SER A 168 25.95 -4.23 19.48
N ALA A 169 27.00 -3.67 18.86
CA ALA A 169 26.83 -2.81 17.68
C ALA A 169 26.60 -3.63 16.40
N VAL A 170 27.28 -4.77 16.26
CA VAL A 170 27.04 -5.73 15.18
C VAL A 170 25.63 -6.33 15.30
N PHE A 171 25.20 -6.65 16.52
CA PHE A 171 23.84 -7.12 16.78
C PHE A 171 22.78 -6.07 16.41
N LEU A 172 23.00 -4.79 16.78
CA LEU A 172 22.10 -3.70 16.41
C LEU A 172 22.02 -3.49 14.90
N LEU A 173 23.14 -3.56 14.19
CA LEU A 173 23.17 -3.45 12.73
C LEU A 173 22.40 -4.59 12.06
N GLN A 174 22.57 -5.81 12.57
CA GLN A 174 21.85 -6.99 12.09
C GLN A 174 20.35 -6.84 12.32
N GLU A 175 19.94 -6.45 13.53
CA GLU A 175 18.53 -6.23 13.88
C GLU A 175 17.87 -5.16 13.00
N LEU A 176 18.57 -4.04 12.76
CA LEU A 176 18.09 -2.98 11.87
C LEU A 176 18.00 -3.45 10.42
N THR A 177 18.99 -4.22 9.96
CA THR A 177 18.98 -4.82 8.61
C THR A 177 17.78 -5.73 8.44
N ASP A 178 17.49 -6.57 9.43
CA ASP A 178 16.35 -7.48 9.39
C ASP A 178 15.02 -6.72 9.41
N LYS A 179 14.90 -5.65 10.23
CA LYS A 179 13.73 -4.75 10.22
C LYS A 179 13.50 -4.11 8.85
N VAL A 180 14.55 -3.59 8.22
CA VAL A 180 14.47 -2.96 6.89
C VAL A 180 14.12 -4.00 5.81
N ARG A 181 14.68 -5.20 5.89
CA ARG A 181 14.34 -6.32 4.99
C ARG A 181 12.89 -6.76 5.14
N THR A 182 12.40 -6.91 6.37
CA THR A 182 11.00 -7.26 6.64
C THR A 182 10.06 -6.17 6.12
N PHE A 183 10.39 -4.89 6.37
CA PHE A 183 9.65 -3.76 5.83
C PHE A 183 9.60 -3.80 4.29
N ALA A 184 10.76 -3.94 3.64
CA ALA A 184 10.88 -4.02 2.19
C ALA A 184 10.10 -5.21 1.61
N TYR A 185 10.15 -6.36 2.28
CA TYR A 185 9.42 -7.57 1.86
C TYR A 185 7.90 -7.36 1.85
N HIS A 186 7.36 -6.66 2.85
CA HIS A 186 5.93 -6.39 2.95
C HIS A 186 5.46 -5.23 2.07
N ALA A 187 6.27 -4.17 1.95
CA ALA A 187 5.95 -3.01 1.14
C ALA A 187 6.26 -3.22 -0.37
N GLY A 188 7.08 -4.22 -0.71
CA GLY A 188 7.53 -4.45 -2.09
C GLY A 188 8.23 -3.22 -2.69
N PRO A 189 8.04 -2.92 -3.98
CA PRO A 189 8.59 -1.73 -4.64
C PRO A 189 8.25 -0.41 -3.95
N ALA A 190 7.10 -0.32 -3.29
CA ALA A 190 6.68 0.90 -2.58
C ALA A 190 7.60 1.25 -1.40
N ALA A 191 8.41 0.31 -0.91
CA ALA A 191 9.38 0.56 0.16
C ALA A 191 10.35 1.71 -0.17
N LEU A 192 10.66 1.93 -1.45
CA LEU A 192 11.54 3.00 -1.91
C LEU A 192 10.88 4.39 -1.89
N GLU A 193 9.55 4.44 -1.81
CA GLU A 193 8.77 5.67 -1.76
C GLU A 193 8.33 6.04 -0.34
N MET A 194 8.36 5.09 0.58
CA MET A 194 7.99 5.26 1.97
C MET A 194 9.19 5.70 2.85
N ALA A 195 8.91 6.00 4.11
CA ALA A 195 9.93 6.21 5.13
C ALA A 195 9.68 5.27 6.32
N LEU A 196 10.69 4.51 6.73
CA LEU A 196 10.63 3.63 7.89
C LEU A 196 11.11 4.38 9.14
N PHE A 197 10.27 4.43 10.16
CA PHE A 197 10.65 5.00 11.46
C PHE A 197 11.45 3.97 12.26
N LEU A 198 12.64 4.36 12.74
CA LEU A 198 13.62 3.51 13.42
C LEU A 198 14.05 4.11 14.77
#